data_AF-A0A963WPE7-F1
#
_entry.id   AF-A0A963WPE7-F1
#
_cell.length_a   1.000
_cell.length_b   1.000
_cell.length_c   1.000
_cell.angle_alpha   90.00
_cell.angle_beta   90.00
_cell.angle_gamma   90.00
#
_symmetry.space_group_name_H-M   'P 1'
#
loop_
_entity.id
_entity.type
_entity.pdbx_description
1 polymer ?
#
loop_
_entity_poly.entity_id
_entity_poly.type
_entity_poly.pdbx_seq_one_letter_code
_entity_poly.pdbx_strand_id
1 'polypeptide(L)'
;MSKLTRVLGSLTALAILAAGPASAEIASLDARVAEGRALLEAKRWAEAEAKFNAACKAGVGQGCYFEANTIRNSRFSPDVLAQVYALKEKSCTLKYAQGCYSIAIDYRGGSQGLDMDKAKGNGLMDKS
;
A
#
# COMPACT_ATOMS: atom_id res chain seq x y z
N MET A 1 -15.61 -36.82 -59.86
CA MET A 1 -17.07 -36.60 -59.74
C MET A 1 -17.42 -37.00 -58.30
N SER A 2 -17.75 -36.15 -57.33
CA SER A 2 -18.64 -34.97 -57.23
C SER A 2 -18.11 -34.09 -56.06
N LYS A 3 -17.66 -32.85 -56.26
CA LYS A 3 -18.40 -31.57 -56.17
C LYS A 3 -19.24 -31.34 -54.90
N LEU A 4 -18.80 -30.32 -54.12
CA LEU A 4 -19.56 -29.36 -53.28
C LEU A 4 -20.23 -29.93 -52.01
N THR A 5 -20.13 -29.33 -50.82
CA THR A 5 -20.49 -27.94 -50.47
C THR A 5 -19.83 -27.45 -49.18
N ARG A 6 -19.49 -26.14 -49.18
CA ARG A 6 -19.12 -25.30 -48.02
C ARG A 6 -20.16 -25.37 -46.90
N VAL A 7 -19.69 -25.41 -45.65
CA VAL A 7 -20.38 -24.77 -44.52
C VAL A 7 -19.46 -23.69 -43.99
N LEU A 8 -19.74 -22.44 -44.39
CA LEU A 8 -19.29 -21.26 -43.68
C LEU A 8 -20.02 -21.23 -42.33
N GLY A 9 -19.37 -21.73 -41.28
CA GLY A 9 -19.78 -21.50 -39.90
C GLY A 9 -19.02 -20.32 -39.33
N SER A 10 -19.57 -19.11 -39.50
CA SER A 10 -19.20 -17.96 -38.67
C SER A 10 -19.62 -18.29 -37.23
N LEU A 11 -18.66 -18.34 -36.31
CA LEU A 11 -18.90 -18.22 -34.88
C LEU A 11 -17.63 -17.68 -34.25
N THR A 12 -17.58 -16.34 -34.19
CA THR A 12 -17.00 -15.53 -33.12
C THR A 12 -15.76 -16.11 -32.45
N ALA A 13 -14.60 -15.52 -32.77
CA ALA A 13 -13.47 -15.53 -31.86
C ALA A 13 -13.95 -15.03 -30.50
N LEU A 14 -14.18 -15.96 -29.56
CA LEU A 14 -14.29 -15.61 -28.14
C LEU A 14 -12.90 -15.13 -27.74
N ALA A 15 -12.69 -13.82 -27.83
CA ALA A 15 -11.70 -13.13 -27.02
C ALA A 15 -12.16 -13.28 -25.57
N ILE A 16 -11.77 -14.38 -24.93
CA ILE A 16 -11.85 -14.49 -23.47
C ILE A 16 -10.90 -13.42 -22.96
N LEU A 17 -11.45 -12.28 -22.54
CA LEU A 17 -10.77 -11.33 -21.69
C LEU A 17 -10.53 -12.05 -20.35
N ALA A 18 -9.47 -12.85 -20.29
CA ALA A 18 -8.94 -13.30 -19.02
C ALA A 18 -8.36 -12.05 -18.36
N ALA A 19 -9.16 -11.39 -17.52
CA ALA A 19 -8.63 -10.60 -16.43
C ALA A 19 -7.73 -11.56 -15.64
N GLY A 20 -6.43 -11.52 -15.90
CA GLY A 20 -5.47 -12.43 -15.30
C GLY A 20 -5.48 -12.30 -13.77
N PRO A 21 -4.91 -13.28 -13.04
CA PRO A 21 -4.90 -13.31 -11.57
C PRO A 21 -4.29 -12.05 -10.93
N ALA A 22 -3.52 -11.25 -11.68
CA ALA A 22 -2.98 -9.97 -11.23
C ALA A 22 -4.07 -8.98 -10.75
N SER A 23 -5.25 -8.92 -11.38
CA SER A 23 -6.31 -7.98 -10.94
C SER A 23 -7.06 -8.48 -9.70
N ALA A 24 -7.18 -9.80 -9.51
CA ALA A 24 -7.78 -10.38 -8.30
C ALA A 24 -6.82 -10.28 -7.10
N GLU A 25 -5.51 -10.45 -7.33
CA GLU A 25 -4.50 -10.24 -6.30
C GLU A 25 -4.43 -8.77 -5.86
N ILE A 26 -4.44 -7.78 -6.77
CA ILE A 26 -4.45 -6.36 -6.39
C ILE A 26 -5.72 -5.97 -5.62
N ALA A 27 -6.90 -6.44 -6.05
CA ALA A 27 -8.16 -6.22 -5.32
C ALA A 27 -8.12 -6.80 -3.89
N SER A 28 -7.38 -7.88 -3.69
CA SER A 28 -7.19 -8.49 -2.36
C SER A 28 -6.28 -7.66 -1.44
N LEU A 29 -5.44 -6.77 -1.97
CA LEU A 29 -4.49 -6.00 -1.18
C LEU A 29 -5.11 -4.72 -0.60
N ASP A 30 -5.96 -4.03 -1.36
CA ASP A 30 -6.77 -2.94 -0.81
C ASP A 30 -7.78 -3.47 0.23
N ALA A 31 -8.30 -4.69 0.02
CA ALA A 31 -9.12 -5.38 1.01
C ALA A 31 -8.36 -5.63 2.33
N ARG A 32 -7.07 -5.99 2.29
CA ARG A 32 -6.25 -6.13 3.50
C ARG A 32 -6.15 -4.83 4.29
N VAL A 33 -6.04 -3.68 3.62
CA VAL A 33 -6.03 -2.38 4.33
C VAL A 33 -7.39 -2.13 4.99
N ALA A 34 -8.50 -2.42 4.30
CA ALA A 34 -9.84 -2.28 4.87
C ALA A 34 -10.05 -3.20 6.09
N GLU A 35 -9.67 -4.47 5.98
CA GLU A 35 -9.70 -5.43 7.10
C GLU A 35 -8.85 -4.95 8.28
N GLY A 36 -7.62 -4.48 8.00
CA GLY A 36 -6.74 -3.94 9.02
C GLY A 36 -7.39 -2.79 9.80
N ARG A 37 -8.05 -1.84 9.11
CA ARG A 37 -8.77 -0.75 9.77
C ARG A 37 -9.94 -1.25 10.62
N ALA A 38 -10.74 -2.20 10.13
CA ALA A 38 -11.82 -2.79 10.91
C ALA A 38 -11.29 -3.50 12.19
N LEU A 39 -10.13 -4.13 12.11
CA LEU A 39 -9.45 -4.72 13.27
C LEU A 39 -8.98 -3.66 14.27
N LEU A 40 -8.54 -2.47 13.82
CA LEU A 40 -8.23 -1.35 14.71
C LEU A 40 -9.46 -0.88 15.49
N GLU A 41 -10.62 -0.73 14.83
CA GLU A 41 -11.89 -0.39 15.49
C GLU A 41 -12.29 -1.45 16.53
N ALA A 42 -12.00 -2.72 16.24
CA ALA A 42 -12.18 -3.84 17.16
C ALA A 42 -11.06 -3.97 18.22
N LYS A 43 -10.09 -3.04 18.28
CA LYS A 43 -8.93 -3.05 19.18
C LYS A 43 -8.03 -4.28 19.05
N ARG A 44 -8.03 -4.93 17.87
CA ARG A 44 -7.22 -6.12 17.53
C ARG A 44 -5.92 -5.69 16.84
N TRP A 45 -5.06 -4.98 17.60
CA TRP A 45 -3.88 -4.28 17.07
C TRP A 45 -2.88 -5.19 16.35
N ALA A 46 -2.55 -6.35 16.93
CA ALA A 46 -1.57 -7.28 16.32
C ALA A 46 -2.08 -7.85 14.98
N GLU A 47 -3.38 -8.11 14.89
CA GLU A 47 -3.99 -8.62 13.67
C GLU A 47 -4.09 -7.52 12.60
N ALA A 48 -4.43 -6.30 13.02
CA ALA A 48 -4.39 -5.14 12.14
C ALA A 48 -2.97 -4.91 11.57
N GLU A 49 -1.94 -4.95 12.42
CA GLU A 49 -0.54 -4.85 12.03
C GLU A 49 -0.18 -5.90 10.97
N ALA A 50 -0.59 -7.16 11.16
CA ALA A 50 -0.35 -8.23 10.19
C ALA A 50 -1.01 -7.96 8.83
N LYS A 51 -2.24 -7.43 8.82
CA LYS A 51 -2.92 -7.05 7.57
C LYS A 51 -2.22 -5.91 6.86
N PHE A 52 -1.81 -4.87 7.59
CA PHE A 52 -1.09 -3.74 7.03
C PHE A 52 0.31 -4.13 6.51
N ASN A 53 1.03 -4.98 7.24
CA ASN A 53 2.32 -5.53 6.80
C ASN A 53 2.18 -6.30 5.49
N ALA A 54 1.14 -7.14 5.38
CA ALA A 54 0.87 -7.91 4.18
C ALA A 54 0.54 -7.00 2.98
N ALA A 55 -0.20 -5.91 3.19
CA ALA A 55 -0.46 -4.91 2.15
C ALA A 55 0.81 -4.12 1.77
N CYS A 56 1.63 -3.72 2.76
CA CYS A 56 2.89 -3.00 2.54
C CYS A 56 3.92 -3.82 1.76
N LYS A 57 4.05 -5.12 2.08
CA LYS A 57 4.92 -6.06 1.36
C LYS A 57 4.51 -6.23 -0.09
N ALA A 58 3.21 -6.09 -0.37
CA ALA A 58 2.66 -6.20 -1.70
C ALA A 58 2.63 -4.86 -2.48
N GLY A 59 3.26 -3.81 -1.95
CA GLY A 59 3.40 -2.53 -2.65
C GLY A 59 2.24 -1.56 -2.49
N VAL A 60 1.27 -1.84 -1.61
CA VAL A 60 0.19 -0.89 -1.31
C VAL A 60 0.69 0.13 -0.29
N GLY A 61 0.88 1.38 -0.72
CA GLY A 61 1.42 2.46 0.13
C GLY A 61 0.62 2.71 1.40
N GLN A 62 -0.71 2.62 1.33
CA GLN A 62 -1.59 2.68 2.50
C GLN A 62 -1.23 1.65 3.57
N GLY A 63 -0.89 0.42 3.17
CA GLY A 63 -0.48 -0.63 4.08
C GLY A 63 0.74 -0.22 4.90
N CYS A 64 1.76 0.33 4.25
CA CYS A 64 2.98 0.77 4.93
C CYS A 64 2.69 1.90 5.93
N TYR A 65 1.83 2.85 5.57
CA TYR A 65 1.43 3.95 6.45
C TYR A 65 0.69 3.48 7.69
N PHE A 66 -0.31 2.60 7.52
CA PHE A 66 -1.09 2.10 8.64
C PHE A 66 -0.29 1.14 9.54
N GLU A 67 0.62 0.35 8.97
CA GLU A 67 1.59 -0.44 9.74
C GLU A 67 2.43 0.49 10.62
N ALA A 68 3.05 1.52 10.04
CA ALA A 68 3.86 2.49 10.76
C ALA A 68 3.10 3.10 11.96
N ASN A 69 1.85 3.52 11.75
CA ASN A 69 1.04 4.10 12.82
C ASN A 69 0.65 3.06 13.89
N THR A 70 0.34 1.83 13.50
CA THR A 70 -0.02 0.75 14.44
C THR A 70 1.16 0.38 15.33
N ILE A 71 2.35 0.30 14.75
CA ILE A 71 3.60 0.05 15.47
C ILE A 71 3.94 1.21 16.41
N ARG A 72 3.90 2.45 15.90
CA ARG A 72 4.19 3.66 16.70
C ARG A 72 3.27 3.79 17.91
N ASN A 73 1.99 3.42 17.76
CA ASN A 73 1.02 3.55 18.85
C ASN A 73 1.12 2.44 19.89
N SER A 74 1.74 1.31 19.56
CA SER A 74 1.83 0.14 20.45
C SER A 74 3.20 -0.03 21.10
N ARG A 75 4.25 0.55 20.53
CA ARG A 75 5.64 0.35 20.96
C ARG A 75 6.42 1.66 20.85
N PHE A 76 7.24 1.96 21.86
CA PHE A 76 8.06 3.17 21.91
C PHE A 76 9.51 2.83 22.27
N SER A 77 10.38 2.80 21.26
CA SER A 77 11.83 2.70 21.41
C SER A 77 12.53 3.38 20.22
N PRO A 78 13.83 3.73 20.33
CA PRO A 78 14.58 4.29 19.20
C PRO A 78 14.54 3.41 17.94
N ASP A 79 14.68 2.09 18.08
CA ASP A 79 14.63 1.15 16.96
C ASP A 79 13.25 1.13 16.30
N VAL A 80 12.19 1.20 17.10
CA VAL A 80 10.82 1.29 16.60
C VAL A 80 10.60 2.59 15.84
N LEU A 81 11.14 3.72 16.30
CA LEU A 81 11.02 4.98 15.58
C LEU A 81 11.72 4.93 14.22
N ALA A 82 12.92 4.35 14.15
CA ALA A 82 13.63 4.13 12.89
C ALA A 82 12.78 3.28 11.92
N GLN A 83 12.16 2.20 12.42
CA GLN A 83 11.25 1.37 11.63
C GLN A 83 10.03 2.16 11.13
N VAL A 84 9.42 2.98 11.99
CA VAL A 84 8.25 3.80 11.65
C VAL A 84 8.57 4.79 10.53
N TYR A 85 9.71 5.49 10.60
CA TYR A 85 10.11 6.42 9.55
C TYR A 85 10.41 5.71 8.24
N ALA A 86 11.08 4.55 8.27
CA ALA A 86 11.32 3.74 7.08
C ALA A 86 10.01 3.29 6.40
N LEU A 87 9.00 2.88 7.18
CA LEU A 87 7.69 2.52 6.65
C LEU A 87 6.93 3.71 6.05
N LYS A 88 6.99 4.89 6.68
CA LYS A 88 6.41 6.13 6.13
C LYS A 88 7.10 6.58 4.84
N GLU A 89 8.43 6.48 4.76
CA GLU A 89 9.19 6.80 3.56
C GLU A 89 8.89 5.80 2.42
N LYS A 90 8.74 4.51 2.75
CA LYS A 90 8.26 3.50 1.80
C LYS A 90 6.84 3.82 1.31
N SER A 91 5.93 4.18 2.22
CA SER A 91 4.57 4.63 1.87
C SER A 91 4.61 5.81 0.89
N CYS A 92 5.47 6.80 1.13
CA CYS A 92 5.66 7.94 0.25
C CYS A 92 6.19 7.52 -1.14
N THR A 93 7.18 6.64 -1.17
CA THR A 93 7.74 6.08 -2.42
C THR A 93 6.67 5.35 -3.24
N LEU A 94 5.76 4.64 -2.57
CA LEU A 94 4.58 3.99 -3.13
C LEU A 94 3.41 4.95 -3.41
N LYS A 95 3.68 6.26 -3.50
CA LYS A 95 2.73 7.31 -3.90
C LYS A 95 1.52 7.48 -2.98
N TYR A 96 1.62 7.06 -1.72
CA TYR A 96 0.60 7.38 -0.73
C TYR A 96 0.95 8.68 -0.01
N ALA A 97 0.26 9.75 -0.42
CA ALA A 97 0.34 11.12 0.05
C ALA A 97 0.57 11.28 1.57
N GLN A 98 -0.24 10.61 2.39
CA GLN A 98 -0.15 10.71 3.85
C GLN A 98 1.19 10.19 4.40
N GLY A 99 1.83 9.24 3.71
CA GLY A 99 3.19 8.80 4.02
C GLY A 99 4.18 9.96 3.90
N CYS A 100 4.16 10.66 2.77
CA CYS A 100 5.01 11.82 2.51
C CYS A 100 4.75 12.95 3.50
N TYR A 101 3.47 13.31 3.68
CA TYR A 101 3.05 14.39 4.57
C TYR A 101 3.54 14.13 6.00
N SER A 102 3.35 12.89 6.49
CA SER A 102 3.64 12.54 7.87
C SER A 102 5.13 12.58 8.23
N ILE A 103 6.03 12.33 7.27
CA ILE A 103 7.47 12.46 7.51
C ILE A 103 7.98 13.87 7.21
N ALA A 104 7.30 14.61 6.34
CA ALA A 104 7.63 16.00 6.01
C ALA A 104 7.47 16.95 7.20
N ILE A 105 6.39 16.79 7.98
CA ILE A 105 6.17 17.57 9.19
C ILE A 105 7.27 17.30 10.23
N ASP A 106 7.66 16.04 10.39
CA ASP A 106 8.68 15.60 11.33
C ASP A 106 10.06 16.18 10.92
N TYR A 107 10.40 16.20 9.63
CA TYR A 107 11.61 16.86 9.11
C TYR A 107 11.60 18.39 9.27
N ARG A 108 10.46 19.06 9.10
CA ARG A 108 10.40 20.53 9.21
C ARG A 108 10.56 21.04 10.64
N GLY A 109 10.09 20.27 11.62
CA GLY A 109 10.13 20.62 13.04
C GLY A 109 11.25 19.94 13.84
N GLY A 110 11.85 18.88 13.30
CA GLY A 110 12.60 17.90 14.09
C GLY A 110 11.63 17.03 14.90
N SER A 111 11.99 15.77 15.14
CA SER A 111 11.20 14.83 15.94
C SER A 111 12.10 13.78 16.57
N GLN A 112 11.60 13.04 17.55
CA GLN A 112 12.39 11.97 18.16
C GLN A 112 12.85 10.97 17.08
N GLY A 113 14.16 10.74 17.03
CA GLY A 113 14.79 9.86 16.03
C GLY A 113 14.96 10.48 14.63
N LEU A 114 14.72 11.78 14.46
CA LEU A 114 14.80 12.47 13.18
C LEU A 114 15.16 13.95 13.33
N ASP A 115 16.37 14.32 12.91
CA ASP A 115 16.83 15.71 12.96
C ASP A 115 16.06 16.61 12.00
N MET A 116 15.97 17.89 12.36
CA MET A 116 15.32 18.88 11.51
C MET A 116 16.08 19.05 10.19
N ASP A 117 15.37 18.88 9.07
CA ASP A 117 15.81 19.16 7.72
C ASP A 117 14.64 19.75 6.92
N LYS A 118 14.57 21.08 6.89
CA LYS A 118 13.49 21.80 6.21
C LYS A 118 13.49 21.56 4.70
N ALA A 119 14.65 21.37 4.08
CA ALA A 119 14.73 21.14 2.63
C ALA A 119 14.15 19.78 2.27
N LYS A 120 14.56 18.73 2.99
CA LYS A 120 13.98 17.39 2.82
C LYS A 120 12.48 17.40 3.13
N GLY A 121 12.06 18.06 4.21
CA GLY A 121 10.65 18.19 4.57
C GLY A 121 9.82 18.88 3.48
N ASN A 122 10.29 19.98 2.90
CA ASN A 122 9.60 20.66 1.80
C ASN A 122 9.51 19.79 0.55
N GLY A 123 10.60 19.11 0.16
CA GLY A 123 10.57 18.20 -0.99
C GLY A 123 9.66 16.97 -0.81
N LEU A 124 9.34 16.61 0.44
CA LEU A 124 8.33 15.59 0.75
C LEU A 124 6.90 16.17 0.73
N MET A 125 6.71 17.45 1.10
CA MET A 125 5.42 18.14 0.96
C MET A 125 4.96 18.20 -0.50
N ASP A 126 5.89 18.41 -1.44
CA ASP A 126 5.57 18.43 -2.88
C ASP A 126 5.09 17.07 -3.41
N LYS A 127 5.33 15.99 -2.66
CA LYS A 127 4.91 14.61 -2.98
C LYS A 127 3.66 14.17 -2.21
N SER A 128 3.16 15.03 -1.33
CA SER A 128 2.03 14.77 -0.43
C SER A 128 0.69 15.10 -1.07
#